data_AF-A0A946TCB1-F1
#
_entry.id   AF-A0A946TCB1-F1
#
_cell.length_a   1.000
_cell.length_b   1.000
_cell.length_c   1.000
_cell.angle_alpha   90.00
_cell.angle_beta   90.00
_cell.angle_gamma   90.00
#
_symmetry.space_group_name_H-M   'P 1'
#
loop_
_entity.id
_entity.type
_entity.pdbx_description
1 polymer ?
#
loop_
_entity_poly.entity_id
_entity_poly.type
_entity_poly.pdbx_seq_one_letter_code
_entity_poly.pdbx_strand_id
1 'polypeptide(L)'
;MLKSTQIIIGRHHKPTSFAAAVISLLLVAPLAPANPLTLSEPLLQQVYQQYGEQAQTRLRQWQQTINHAIGKPEIEQLKLANNFINQAQFIHSPYYQDGFDLRLSPVAFLIQGAGDSEEFSIAKYFTLREMGIDNSKLRLTYTEIESSRASHMVLAYYSAVDAEPLVLDYLDKAVRPLSQRQDIRLIYSFDAEPIWLSQSNARTELNFRLARSLRGPYKPVPFQFRPVATMDSTHY
;
A
#
# COMPACT_ATOMS: atom_id res chain seq x y z
N MET A 1 84.04 38.61 39.79
CA MET A 1 85.11 38.11 38.88
C MET A 1 84.85 36.63 38.65
N LEU A 2 84.82 36.19 37.39
CA LEU A 2 84.87 34.79 36.87
C LEU A 2 83.64 33.90 37.18
N LYS A 3 82.66 33.72 36.27
CA LYS A 3 82.59 32.87 35.05
C LYS A 3 82.60 31.34 35.29
N SER A 4 81.39 30.78 35.18
CA SER A 4 80.95 29.74 34.21
C SER A 4 81.46 28.30 34.27
N THR A 5 80.50 27.37 34.02
CA THR A 5 80.54 26.12 33.18
C THR A 5 79.90 24.94 33.94
N GLN A 6 78.95 24.11 33.48
CA GLN A 6 78.15 23.87 32.26
C GLN A 6 76.99 22.90 32.63
N ILE A 7 76.13 22.56 31.64
CA ILE A 7 75.54 21.22 31.34
C ILE A 7 74.02 21.24 31.00
N ILE A 8 73.73 21.37 29.69
CA ILE A 8 73.08 20.40 28.77
C ILE A 8 71.65 19.85 29.06
N ILE A 9 70.72 20.27 28.17
CA ILE A 9 69.67 19.55 27.39
C ILE A 9 68.52 18.83 28.12
N GLY A 10 67.29 19.19 27.73
CA GLY A 10 66.08 18.37 27.89
C GLY A 10 64.79 19.07 27.45
N ARG A 11 64.55 19.13 26.13
CA ARG A 11 63.37 19.76 25.52
C ARG A 11 62.17 18.80 25.63
N HIS A 12 61.29 18.99 26.63
CA HIS A 12 60.02 18.28 26.70
C HIS A 12 58.92 19.02 25.92
N HIS A 13 58.51 18.46 24.78
CA HIS A 13 57.27 18.82 24.09
C HIS A 13 56.07 18.46 24.97
N LYS A 14 55.18 19.42 25.22
CA LYS A 14 53.84 19.17 25.79
C LYS A 14 52.96 18.55 24.69
N PRO A 15 52.20 17.47 24.96
CA PRO A 15 51.20 16.99 24.02
C PRO A 15 50.02 17.95 24.00
N THR A 16 49.73 18.52 22.83
CA THR A 16 48.49 19.26 22.55
C THR A 16 47.33 18.27 22.51
N SER A 17 46.41 18.40 23.48
CA SER A 17 45.14 17.68 23.48
C SER A 17 44.28 18.13 22.30
N PHE A 18 44.23 17.34 21.22
CA PHE A 18 43.24 17.47 20.17
C PHE A 18 41.91 16.91 20.69
N ALA A 19 41.00 17.78 21.13
CA ALA A 19 39.61 17.41 21.34
C ALA A 19 38.95 17.21 19.97
N ALA A 20 38.78 15.94 19.57
CA ALA A 20 38.02 15.59 18.38
C ALA A 20 36.52 15.74 18.68
N ALA A 21 35.92 16.85 18.24
CA ALA A 21 34.47 16.99 18.17
C ALA A 21 33.93 16.06 17.06
N VAL A 22 33.32 14.95 17.46
CA VAL A 22 32.57 14.08 16.55
C VAL A 22 31.23 14.76 16.26
N ILE A 23 31.16 15.50 15.16
CA ILE A 23 29.90 16.02 14.62
C ILE A 23 29.22 14.83 13.94
N SER A 24 28.27 14.19 14.63
CA SER A 24 27.36 13.21 14.03
C SER A 24 26.44 13.94 13.05
N LEU A 25 26.84 13.95 11.77
CA LEU A 25 26.00 14.41 10.68
C LEU A 25 24.91 13.34 10.48
N LEU A 26 23.71 13.56 11.05
CA LEU A 26 22.51 12.79 10.71
C LEU A 26 22.24 13.03 9.21
N LEU A 27 22.62 12.07 8.36
CA LEU A 27 22.12 12.00 6.99
C LEU A 27 20.62 11.73 7.08
N VAL A 28 19.82 12.78 7.10
CA VAL A 28 18.40 12.67 6.75
C VAL A 28 18.39 12.45 5.24
N ALA A 29 18.27 11.18 4.84
CA ALA A 29 18.03 10.85 3.44
C ALA A 29 16.78 11.62 2.98
N PRO A 30 16.83 12.41 1.90
CA PRO A 30 15.64 13.07 1.40
C PRO A 30 14.61 11.99 1.05
N LEU A 31 13.48 12.01 1.74
CA LEU A 31 12.29 11.26 1.32
C LEU A 31 11.99 11.71 -0.10
N ALA A 32 12.26 10.85 -1.09
CA ALA A 32 11.84 11.10 -2.45
C ALA A 32 10.33 11.35 -2.41
N PRO A 33 9.83 12.48 -2.95
CA PRO A 33 8.41 12.75 -2.95
C PRO A 33 7.72 11.62 -3.72
N ALA A 34 6.77 10.94 -3.06
CA ALA A 34 5.93 9.98 -3.76
C ALA A 34 5.21 10.72 -4.89
N ASN A 35 5.39 10.26 -6.13
CA ASN A 35 4.76 10.89 -7.28
C ASN A 35 3.25 10.65 -7.21
N PRO A 36 2.42 11.69 -7.41
CA PRO A 36 0.98 11.52 -7.41
C PRO A 36 0.56 10.56 -8.54
N LEU A 37 -0.38 9.66 -8.24
CA LEU A 37 -1.00 8.81 -9.24
C LEU A 37 -1.72 9.68 -10.27
N THR A 38 -1.46 9.41 -11.55
CA THR A 38 -2.12 10.07 -12.67
C THR A 38 -2.56 9.02 -13.68
N LEU A 39 -3.85 8.76 -13.75
CA LEU A 39 -4.48 7.95 -14.78
C LEU A 39 -4.61 8.79 -16.05
N SER A 40 -4.27 8.21 -17.20
CA SER A 40 -4.33 8.93 -18.46
C SER A 40 -5.78 9.19 -18.88
N GLU A 41 -6.06 10.38 -19.41
CA GLU A 41 -7.39 10.68 -19.95
C GLU A 41 -7.83 9.72 -21.07
N PRO A 42 -6.94 9.24 -21.97
CA PRO A 42 -7.30 8.17 -22.91
C PRO A 42 -7.81 6.89 -22.23
N LEU A 43 -7.18 6.44 -21.13
CA LEU A 43 -7.64 5.28 -20.37
C LEU A 43 -9.03 5.54 -19.77
N LEU A 44 -9.20 6.69 -19.12
CA LEU A 44 -10.48 7.05 -18.48
C LEU A 44 -11.61 7.17 -19.50
N GLN A 45 -11.31 7.69 -20.70
CA GLN A 45 -12.28 7.76 -21.78
C GLN A 45 -12.63 6.37 -22.32
N GLN A 46 -11.64 5.49 -22.50
CA GLN A 46 -11.89 4.11 -22.90
C GLN A 46 -12.79 3.39 -21.89
N VAL A 47 -12.53 3.56 -20.59
CA VAL A 47 -13.36 2.98 -19.53
C VAL A 47 -14.78 3.53 -19.58
N TYR A 48 -14.96 4.84 -19.77
CA TYR A 48 -16.29 5.44 -19.92
C TYR A 48 -17.06 4.83 -21.09
N GLN A 49 -16.44 4.74 -22.26
CA GLN A 49 -17.11 4.22 -23.48
C GLN A 49 -17.51 2.76 -23.34
N GLN A 50 -16.75 1.98 -22.57
CA GLN A 50 -16.94 0.53 -22.49
C GLN A 50 -17.74 0.08 -21.25
N TYR A 51 -17.61 0.78 -20.13
CA TYR A 51 -18.17 0.41 -18.82
C TYR A 51 -19.11 1.45 -18.23
N GLY A 52 -19.23 2.60 -18.89
CA GLY A 52 -20.09 3.69 -18.46
C GLY A 52 -19.45 4.61 -17.42
N GLU A 53 -20.18 5.67 -17.12
CA GLU A 53 -19.77 6.79 -16.28
C GLU A 53 -19.34 6.36 -14.87
N GLN A 54 -20.02 5.39 -14.27
CA GLN A 54 -19.75 5.00 -12.89
C GLN A 54 -18.37 4.34 -12.73
N ALA A 55 -17.97 3.49 -13.68
CA ALA A 55 -16.66 2.85 -13.67
C ALA A 55 -15.55 3.91 -13.81
N GLN A 56 -15.72 4.87 -14.73
CA GLN A 56 -14.80 6.00 -14.87
C GLN A 56 -14.74 6.84 -13.59
N THR A 57 -15.89 7.12 -12.98
CA THR A 57 -15.99 7.91 -11.74
C THR A 57 -15.22 7.24 -10.59
N ARG A 58 -15.37 5.92 -10.40
CA ARG A 58 -14.62 5.17 -9.38
C ARG A 58 -13.11 5.27 -9.59
N LEU A 59 -12.63 5.20 -10.84
CA LEU A 59 -11.20 5.37 -11.14
C LEU A 59 -10.69 6.79 -10.84
N ARG A 60 -11.47 7.83 -11.19
CA ARG A 60 -11.12 9.22 -10.83
C ARG A 60 -11.07 9.42 -9.31
N GLN A 61 -12.03 8.86 -8.58
CA GLN A 61 -12.06 8.94 -7.12
C GLN A 61 -10.92 8.14 -6.47
N TRP A 62 -10.52 7.01 -7.06
CA TRP A 62 -9.36 6.25 -6.59
C TRP A 62 -8.08 7.07 -6.72
N GLN A 63 -7.85 7.70 -7.88
CA GLN A 63 -6.75 8.62 -8.09
C GLN A 63 -6.74 9.76 -7.07
N GLN A 64 -7.91 10.40 -6.85
CA GLN A 64 -8.05 11.46 -5.85
C GLN A 64 -7.75 10.97 -4.43
N THR A 65 -8.21 9.76 -4.07
CA THR A 65 -7.99 9.17 -2.76
C THR A 65 -6.50 8.92 -2.51
N ILE A 66 -5.79 8.34 -3.48
CA ILE A 66 -4.35 8.12 -3.39
C ILE A 66 -3.62 9.45 -3.26
N ASN A 67 -3.91 10.41 -4.13
CA ASN A 67 -3.23 11.71 -4.11
C ASN A 67 -3.51 12.52 -2.85
N HIS A 68 -4.69 12.35 -2.25
CA HIS A 68 -5.01 12.93 -0.94
C HIS A 68 -4.27 12.23 0.21
N ALA A 69 -4.03 10.93 0.09
CA ALA A 69 -3.38 10.11 1.11
C ALA A 69 -1.85 10.28 1.16
N ILE A 70 -1.21 10.56 0.02
CA ILE A 70 0.25 10.69 -0.07
C ILE A 70 0.76 11.74 0.94
N GLY A 71 1.76 11.33 1.73
CA GLY A 71 2.41 12.20 2.73
C GLY A 71 1.70 12.30 4.08
N LYS A 72 0.50 11.71 4.23
CA LYS A 72 -0.18 11.59 5.54
C LYS A 72 0.45 10.50 6.41
N PRO A 73 0.22 10.50 7.74
CA PRO A 73 0.62 9.39 8.60
C PRO A 73 0.12 8.04 8.10
N GLU A 74 0.94 6.98 8.21
CA GLU A 74 0.61 5.67 7.62
C GLU A 74 -0.75 5.14 8.08
N ILE A 75 -1.11 5.33 9.36
CA ILE A 75 -2.44 4.94 9.88
C ILE A 75 -3.60 5.62 9.16
N GLU A 76 -3.44 6.88 8.75
CA GLU A 76 -4.46 7.62 7.98
C GLU A 76 -4.55 7.07 6.55
N GLN A 77 -3.41 6.73 5.94
CA GLN A 77 -3.37 6.06 4.63
C GLN A 77 -4.08 4.70 4.67
N LEU A 78 -3.83 3.88 5.71
CA LEU A 78 -4.51 2.59 5.93
C LEU A 78 -6.03 2.77 5.99
N LYS A 79 -6.51 3.73 6.79
CA LYS A 79 -7.94 4.01 6.93
C LYS A 79 -8.56 4.47 5.60
N LEU A 80 -7.92 5.40 4.89
CA LEU A 80 -8.40 5.90 3.59
C LEU A 80 -8.47 4.79 2.55
N ALA A 81 -7.43 3.97 2.42
CA ALA A 81 -7.40 2.84 1.50
C ALA A 81 -8.48 1.81 1.85
N ASN A 82 -8.58 1.42 3.13
CA ASN A 82 -9.57 0.43 3.58
C ASN A 82 -10.99 0.92 3.32
N ASN A 83 -11.30 2.16 3.72
CA ASN A 83 -12.63 2.75 3.56
C ASN A 83 -13.00 2.90 2.09
N PHE A 84 -12.07 3.35 1.25
CA PHE A 84 -12.33 3.52 -0.18
C PHE A 84 -12.66 2.20 -0.88
N ILE A 85 -11.84 1.17 -0.66
CA ILE A 85 -12.03 -0.16 -1.27
C ILE A 85 -13.28 -0.86 -0.71
N ASN A 86 -13.60 -0.68 0.57
CA ASN A 86 -14.77 -1.28 1.22
C ASN A 86 -16.14 -0.71 0.79
N GLN A 87 -16.14 0.20 -0.19
CA GLN A 87 -17.34 0.65 -0.90
C GLN A 87 -17.75 -0.30 -2.04
N ALA A 88 -16.84 -1.16 -2.51
CA ALA A 88 -17.16 -2.18 -3.49
C ALA A 88 -18.18 -3.18 -2.93
N GLN A 89 -18.93 -3.83 -3.82
CA GLN A 89 -19.83 -4.91 -3.45
C GLN A 89 -19.05 -6.22 -3.28
N PHE A 90 -19.30 -6.95 -2.20
CA PHE A 90 -18.82 -8.31 -2.08
C PHE A 90 -19.63 -9.24 -3.00
N ILE A 91 -18.94 -10.03 -3.81
CA ILE A 91 -19.52 -11.10 -4.62
C ILE A 91 -18.67 -12.36 -4.46
N HIS A 92 -19.30 -13.52 -4.38
CA HIS A 92 -18.56 -14.78 -4.42
C HIS A 92 -18.07 -15.01 -5.85
N SER A 93 -16.76 -15.15 -6.03
CA SER A 93 -16.17 -15.55 -7.32
C SER A 93 -16.42 -17.05 -7.55
N PRO A 94 -17.11 -17.47 -8.63
CA PRO A 94 -17.47 -18.87 -8.77
C PRO A 94 -16.28 -19.80 -9.04
N TYR A 95 -15.24 -19.41 -9.79
CA TYR A 95 -14.08 -20.29 -10.06
C TYR A 95 -12.87 -19.48 -10.54
N TYR A 96 -11.66 -19.95 -10.17
CA TYR A 96 -10.38 -19.57 -10.76
C TYR A 96 -10.09 -20.55 -11.91
N GLN A 97 -10.07 -20.07 -13.15
CA GLN A 97 -9.50 -20.84 -14.26
C GLN A 97 -8.47 -19.99 -15.00
N ASP A 98 -7.24 -20.47 -14.85
CA ASP A 98 -6.07 -20.36 -15.72
C ASP A 98 -5.43 -18.99 -16.03
N GLY A 99 -4.14 -18.91 -15.63
CA GLY A 99 -3.09 -18.25 -16.41
C GLY A 99 -3.16 -16.72 -16.55
N PHE A 100 -2.45 -16.02 -15.65
CA PHE A 100 -2.34 -14.55 -15.61
C PHE A 100 -3.69 -13.84 -15.50
N ASP A 101 -4.12 -13.74 -14.25
CA ASP A 101 -5.43 -13.21 -13.90
C ASP A 101 -5.45 -11.68 -13.93
N LEU A 102 -6.03 -11.11 -14.99
CA LEU A 102 -6.30 -9.68 -15.09
C LEU A 102 -7.29 -9.18 -14.00
N ARG A 103 -7.96 -10.08 -13.26
CA ARG A 103 -8.79 -9.74 -12.09
C ARG A 103 -7.98 -9.22 -10.91
N LEU A 104 -6.68 -9.52 -10.82
CA LEU A 104 -5.83 -9.03 -9.72
C LEU A 104 -5.42 -7.56 -9.88
N SER A 105 -5.87 -6.88 -10.94
CA SER A 105 -5.61 -5.45 -11.13
C SER A 105 -6.60 -4.60 -10.33
N PRO A 106 -6.14 -3.60 -9.54
CA PRO A 106 -7.04 -2.67 -8.86
C PRO A 106 -7.94 -1.91 -9.84
N VAL A 107 -7.49 -1.68 -11.08
CA VAL A 107 -8.30 -1.05 -12.13
C VAL A 107 -9.47 -1.96 -12.53
N ALA A 108 -9.23 -3.26 -12.71
CA ALA A 108 -10.28 -4.22 -13.05
C ALA A 108 -11.32 -4.34 -11.92
N PHE A 109 -10.84 -4.46 -10.67
CA PHE A 109 -11.69 -4.45 -9.48
C PHE A 109 -12.57 -3.19 -9.42
N LEU A 110 -12.01 -2.00 -9.66
CA LEU A 110 -12.75 -0.74 -9.63
C LEU A 110 -13.69 -0.57 -10.83
N ILE A 111 -13.34 -1.08 -12.01
CA ILE A 111 -14.25 -1.13 -13.15
C ILE A 111 -15.46 -2.01 -12.80
N GLN A 112 -15.23 -3.19 -12.23
CA GLN A 112 -16.29 -4.09 -11.80
C GLN A 112 -17.14 -3.48 -10.67
N GLY A 113 -16.49 -2.78 -9.73
CA GLY A 113 -17.11 -2.25 -8.52
C GLY A 113 -17.48 -3.35 -7.50
N ALA A 114 -16.92 -4.55 -7.67
CA ALA A 114 -17.18 -5.70 -6.84
C ALA A 114 -16.02 -6.70 -6.88
N GLY A 115 -15.95 -7.55 -5.87
CA GLY A 115 -15.05 -8.70 -5.84
C GLY A 115 -15.23 -9.57 -4.60
N ASP A 116 -14.36 -10.56 -4.43
CA ASP A 116 -14.29 -11.41 -3.24
C ASP A 116 -13.19 -10.96 -2.25
N SER A 117 -12.99 -11.73 -1.16
CA SER A 117 -12.02 -11.36 -0.11
C SER A 117 -10.59 -11.19 -0.64
N GLU A 118 -10.22 -11.95 -1.68
CA GLU A 118 -8.90 -11.87 -2.28
C GLU A 118 -8.75 -10.58 -3.07
N GLU A 119 -9.72 -10.27 -3.94
CA GLU A 119 -9.70 -9.08 -4.77
C GLU A 119 -9.73 -7.78 -3.93
N PHE A 120 -10.48 -7.77 -2.83
CA PHE A 120 -10.46 -6.65 -1.87
C PHE A 120 -9.08 -6.45 -1.24
N SER A 121 -8.44 -7.53 -0.79
CA SER A 121 -7.14 -7.47 -0.12
C SER A 121 -6.04 -7.02 -1.07
N ILE A 122 -6.08 -7.51 -2.31
CA ILE A 122 -5.15 -7.11 -3.37
C ILE A 122 -5.36 -5.65 -3.76
N ALA A 123 -6.61 -5.21 -3.95
CA ALA A 123 -6.90 -3.81 -4.29
C ALA A 123 -6.41 -2.84 -3.19
N LYS A 124 -6.54 -3.20 -1.91
CA LYS A 124 -5.98 -2.42 -0.78
C LYS A 124 -4.46 -2.40 -0.80
N TYR A 125 -3.83 -3.55 -1.07
CA TYR A 125 -2.38 -3.65 -1.17
C TYR A 125 -1.83 -2.71 -2.25
N PHE A 126 -2.34 -2.79 -3.47
CA PHE A 126 -1.91 -1.89 -4.55
C PHE A 126 -2.16 -0.43 -4.20
N THR A 127 -3.34 -0.12 -3.65
CA THR A 127 -3.67 1.25 -3.25
C THR A 127 -2.65 1.82 -2.25
N LEU A 128 -2.24 1.04 -1.24
CA LEU A 128 -1.26 1.48 -0.25
C LEU A 128 0.17 1.58 -0.82
N ARG A 129 0.54 0.69 -1.74
CA ARG A 129 1.80 0.80 -2.47
C ARG A 129 1.87 2.09 -3.31
N GLU A 130 0.76 2.47 -3.96
CA GLU A 130 0.67 3.74 -4.70
C GLU A 130 0.70 4.97 -3.78
N MET A 131 0.24 4.83 -2.52
CA MET A 131 0.37 5.88 -1.50
C MET A 131 1.80 6.01 -0.94
N GLY A 132 2.69 5.08 -1.27
CA GLY A 132 4.09 5.09 -0.86
C GLY A 132 4.42 4.22 0.36
N ILE A 133 3.49 3.37 0.83
CA ILE A 133 3.79 2.40 1.88
C ILE A 133 4.78 1.36 1.34
N ASP A 134 5.82 1.09 2.12
CA ASP A 134 6.85 0.12 1.78
C ASP A 134 6.27 -1.31 1.68
N ASN A 135 6.73 -2.06 0.68
CA ASN A 135 6.33 -3.46 0.48
C ASN A 135 6.51 -4.32 1.73
N SER A 136 7.63 -4.16 2.42
CA SER A 136 8.02 -4.96 3.59
C SER A 136 7.03 -4.84 4.75
N LYS A 137 6.19 -3.80 4.74
CA LYS A 137 5.14 -3.58 5.73
C LYS A 137 3.81 -4.25 5.38
N LEU A 138 3.65 -4.79 4.18
CA LEU A 138 2.36 -5.28 3.69
C LEU A 138 2.42 -6.77 3.36
N ARG A 139 1.50 -7.55 3.93
CA ARG A 139 1.38 -8.98 3.63
C ARG A 139 -0.06 -9.36 3.33
N LEU A 140 -0.26 -10.13 2.26
CA LEU A 140 -1.54 -10.80 2.05
C LEU A 140 -1.59 -11.99 3.01
N THR A 141 -2.71 -12.13 3.70
CA THR A 141 -2.86 -13.09 4.78
C THR A 141 -4.11 -13.92 4.53
N TYR A 142 -3.89 -15.22 4.37
CA TYR A 142 -4.95 -16.21 4.29
C TYR A 142 -5.38 -16.62 5.70
N THR A 143 -6.68 -16.59 5.92
CA THR A 143 -7.33 -16.80 7.21
C THR A 143 -8.53 -17.73 7.06
N GLU A 144 -9.03 -18.21 8.18
CA GLU A 144 -10.34 -18.85 8.26
C GLU A 144 -11.27 -18.02 9.15
N ILE A 145 -12.52 -17.86 8.73
CA ILE A 145 -13.57 -17.29 9.57
C ILE A 145 -13.93 -18.31 10.66
N GLU A 146 -13.87 -17.92 11.94
CA GLU A 146 -14.02 -18.85 13.07
C GLU A 146 -15.39 -19.55 13.10
N SER A 147 -16.46 -18.84 12.77
CA SER A 147 -17.83 -19.36 12.84
C SER A 147 -18.18 -20.37 11.75
N SER A 148 -17.55 -20.26 10.57
CA SER A 148 -17.89 -21.05 9.38
C SER A 148 -16.76 -21.92 8.86
N ARG A 149 -15.52 -21.70 9.33
CA ARG A 149 -14.28 -22.27 8.77
C ARG A 149 -14.07 -21.96 7.29
N ALA A 150 -14.77 -20.94 6.78
CA ALA A 150 -14.60 -20.51 5.40
C ALA A 150 -13.26 -19.80 5.22
N SER A 151 -12.59 -20.11 4.10
CA SER A 151 -11.44 -19.37 3.58
C SER A 151 -11.75 -17.89 3.46
N HIS A 152 -10.84 -17.04 3.94
CA HIS A 152 -10.97 -15.59 3.88
C HIS A 152 -9.61 -14.93 3.78
N MET A 153 -9.47 -13.95 2.90
CA MET A 153 -8.22 -13.22 2.74
C MET A 153 -8.33 -11.80 3.27
N VAL A 154 -7.29 -11.37 3.99
CA VAL A 154 -7.13 -10.01 4.52
C VAL A 154 -5.78 -9.43 4.12
N LEU A 155 -5.63 -8.12 4.25
CA LEU A 155 -4.34 -7.45 4.18
C LEU A 155 -3.85 -7.13 5.60
N ALA A 156 -2.65 -7.59 5.93
CA ALA A 156 -1.97 -7.26 7.18
C ALA A 156 -0.90 -6.18 6.93
N TYR A 157 -0.89 -5.16 7.79
CA TYR A 157 0.13 -4.12 7.82
C TYR A 157 0.98 -4.25 9.09
N TYR A 158 2.30 -4.22 8.94
CA TYR A 158 3.29 -4.28 10.02
C TYR A 158 4.05 -2.95 10.11
N SER A 159 3.98 -2.28 11.25
CA SER A 159 4.75 -1.03 11.47
C SER A 159 6.25 -1.30 11.65
N ALA A 160 6.60 -2.49 12.12
CA ALA A 160 7.95 -3.05 12.24
C ALA A 160 7.89 -4.58 12.07
N VAL A 161 9.04 -5.23 11.85
CA VAL A 161 9.15 -6.68 11.53
C VAL A 161 8.49 -7.58 12.58
N ASP A 162 8.56 -7.20 13.85
CA ASP A 162 8.05 -7.91 15.02
C ASP A 162 6.78 -7.26 15.63
N ALA A 163 6.27 -6.20 15.01
CA ALA A 163 5.06 -5.53 15.47
C ALA A 163 3.83 -6.42 15.26
N GLU A 164 2.87 -6.28 16.17
CA GLU A 164 1.53 -6.83 15.93
C GLU A 164 0.91 -6.16 14.69
N PRO A 165 0.37 -6.93 13.73
CA PRO A 165 -0.17 -6.33 12.52
C PRO A 165 -1.54 -5.68 12.76
N LEU A 166 -1.77 -4.60 12.01
CA LEU A 166 -3.10 -4.07 11.77
C LEU A 166 -3.73 -4.81 10.59
N VAL A 167 -4.99 -5.20 10.73
CA VAL A 167 -5.76 -5.93 9.73
C VAL A 167 -6.70 -4.99 8.99
N LEU A 168 -6.63 -5.04 7.66
CA LEU A 168 -7.53 -4.35 6.75
C LEU A 168 -8.42 -5.38 6.07
N ASP A 169 -9.72 -5.31 6.34
CA ASP A 169 -10.69 -6.33 5.95
C ASP A 169 -11.97 -5.70 5.38
N TYR A 170 -12.71 -6.45 4.55
CA TYR A 170 -14.03 -6.09 4.06
C TYR A 170 -15.15 -6.46 5.06
N LEU A 171 -14.95 -7.52 5.85
CA LEU A 171 -15.91 -7.99 6.86
C LEU A 171 -15.96 -7.04 8.06
N ASP A 172 -14.83 -6.88 8.76
CA ASP A 172 -14.63 -5.80 9.73
C ASP A 172 -13.97 -4.61 9.03
N LYS A 173 -14.75 -3.55 8.84
CA LYS A 173 -14.29 -2.35 8.12
C LYS A 173 -13.39 -1.45 8.98
N ALA A 174 -13.27 -1.70 10.28
CA ALA A 174 -12.32 -1.00 11.12
C ALA A 174 -10.91 -1.57 10.95
N VAL A 175 -9.91 -0.69 10.88
CA VAL A 175 -8.49 -1.11 10.89
C VAL A 175 -8.12 -1.43 12.34
N ARG A 176 -7.95 -2.72 12.67
CA ARG A 176 -7.73 -3.19 14.04
C ARG A 176 -6.49 -4.07 14.17
N PRO A 177 -5.85 -4.11 15.35
CA PRO A 177 -4.83 -5.12 15.65
C PRO A 177 -5.40 -6.54 15.51
N LEU A 178 -4.56 -7.48 15.07
CA LEU A 178 -4.95 -8.88 14.88
C LEU A 178 -5.50 -9.52 16.18
N SER A 179 -4.99 -9.16 17.35
CA SER A 179 -5.49 -9.64 18.65
C SER A 179 -6.95 -9.25 18.93
N GLN A 180 -7.47 -8.20 18.28
CA GLN A 180 -8.87 -7.78 18.39
C GLN A 180 -9.78 -8.47 17.39
N ARG A 181 -9.23 -9.29 16.48
CA ARG A 181 -9.97 -9.98 15.42
C ARG A 181 -10.20 -11.45 15.78
N GLN A 182 -11.04 -11.67 16.79
CA GLN A 182 -11.41 -13.02 17.27
C GLN A 182 -12.30 -13.80 16.28
N ASP A 183 -12.79 -13.13 15.25
CA ASP A 183 -13.65 -13.69 14.21
C ASP A 183 -12.86 -14.42 13.11
N ILE A 184 -11.54 -14.23 13.04
CA ILE A 184 -10.66 -14.85 12.04
C ILE A 184 -9.46 -15.53 12.69
N ARG A 185 -9.00 -16.62 12.09
CA ARG A 185 -7.77 -17.33 12.46
C ARG A 185 -6.76 -17.25 11.33
N LEU A 186 -5.56 -16.74 11.62
CA LEU A 186 -4.47 -16.72 10.67
C LEU A 186 -4.01 -18.14 10.34
N ILE A 187 -3.91 -18.44 9.05
CA ILE A 187 -3.41 -19.72 8.54
C ILE A 187 -2.01 -19.53 7.94
N TYR A 188 -1.85 -18.55 7.05
CA TYR A 188 -0.58 -18.25 6.40
C TYR A 188 -0.54 -16.81 5.89
N SER A 189 0.66 -16.24 5.77
CA SER A 189 0.89 -14.89 5.28
C SER A 189 2.07 -14.87 4.32
N PHE A 190 1.98 -14.07 3.25
CA PHE A 190 3.02 -13.97 2.23
C PHE A 190 3.23 -12.56 1.71
N ASP A 191 4.42 -12.33 1.17
CA ASP A 191 4.81 -11.08 0.55
C ASP A 191 4.13 -10.95 -0.83
N ALA A 192 3.53 -9.80 -1.10
CA ALA A 192 2.80 -9.54 -2.34
C ALA A 192 3.67 -8.85 -3.41
N GLU A 193 4.98 -8.80 -3.21
CA GLU A 193 5.92 -8.21 -4.17
C GLU A 193 5.91 -8.90 -5.54
N PRO A 194 5.87 -10.25 -5.64
CA PRO A 194 5.80 -10.90 -6.94
C PRO A 194 4.53 -10.50 -7.72
N ILE A 195 3.40 -10.32 -7.02
CA ILE A 195 2.14 -9.86 -7.61
C ILE A 195 2.27 -8.40 -8.07
N TRP A 196 2.89 -7.54 -7.25
CA TRP A 196 3.18 -6.15 -7.61
C TRP A 196 4.04 -6.04 -8.86
N LEU A 197 5.18 -6.74 -8.90
CA LEU A 197 6.12 -6.71 -10.02
C LEU A 197 5.49 -7.23 -11.32
N SER A 198 4.71 -8.30 -11.21
CA SER A 198 3.92 -8.84 -12.32
C SER A 198 2.97 -7.79 -12.90
N GLN A 199 2.24 -7.07 -12.06
CA GLN A 199 1.28 -6.05 -12.49
C GLN A 199 1.92 -4.72 -12.90
N SER A 200 3.03 -4.31 -12.28
CA SER A 200 3.76 -3.09 -12.66
C SER A 200 4.40 -3.23 -14.04
N ASN A 201 4.95 -4.41 -14.34
CA ASN A 201 5.44 -4.73 -15.68
C ASN A 201 4.27 -4.85 -16.66
N ALA A 202 3.13 -5.37 -16.20
CA ALA A 202 1.92 -5.42 -16.98
C ALA A 202 1.22 -4.06 -17.14
N ARG A 203 1.50 -2.98 -16.38
CA ARG A 203 0.88 -1.65 -16.58
C ARG A 203 1.10 -1.11 -17.99
N THR A 204 2.27 -1.37 -18.57
CA THR A 204 2.60 -1.03 -19.96
C THR A 204 1.76 -1.86 -20.95
N GLU A 205 1.46 -3.11 -20.59
CA GLU A 205 0.69 -4.09 -21.36
C GLU A 205 -0.83 -4.03 -21.08
N LEU A 206 -1.24 -3.37 -19.99
CA LEU A 206 -2.61 -3.30 -19.47
C LEU A 206 -3.50 -2.54 -20.46
N ASN A 207 -2.95 -1.53 -21.15
CA ASN A 207 -3.60 -0.85 -22.27
C ASN A 207 -3.95 -1.84 -23.42
N PHE A 208 -3.09 -2.83 -23.69
CA PHE A 208 -3.31 -3.83 -24.74
C PHE A 208 -4.18 -5.02 -24.28
N ARG A 209 -4.10 -5.42 -23.02
CA ARG A 209 -4.79 -6.61 -22.48
C ARG A 209 -6.17 -6.31 -21.91
N LEU A 210 -6.45 -5.08 -21.45
CA LEU A 210 -7.81 -4.59 -21.25
C LEU A 210 -8.58 -4.78 -22.57
N ALA A 211 -8.07 -4.35 -23.73
CA ALA A 211 -8.77 -4.62 -25.00
C ALA A 211 -9.08 -6.12 -25.30
N ARG A 212 -8.41 -7.09 -24.63
CA ARG A 212 -8.54 -8.54 -24.87
C ARG A 212 -9.35 -9.30 -23.82
N SER A 213 -9.25 -8.99 -22.51
CA SER A 213 -10.03 -9.65 -21.45
C SER A 213 -11.46 -9.14 -21.33
N LEU A 214 -11.73 -8.00 -21.96
CA LEU A 214 -13.01 -7.32 -21.92
C LEU A 214 -14.05 -7.88 -22.91
N ARG A 215 -13.87 -9.14 -23.34
CA ARG A 215 -14.86 -9.97 -24.06
C ARG A 215 -15.63 -10.93 -23.15
N GLY A 216 -15.48 -10.82 -21.83
CA GLY A 216 -16.28 -11.56 -20.85
C GLY A 216 -17.57 -10.81 -20.44
N PRO A 217 -18.59 -11.49 -19.89
CA PRO A 217 -19.93 -10.94 -19.63
C PRO A 217 -20.03 -9.99 -18.41
N TYR A 218 -18.91 -9.42 -17.95
CA TYR A 218 -18.86 -8.62 -16.73
C TYR A 218 -19.48 -7.24 -16.94
N LYS A 219 -20.70 -7.07 -16.42
CA LYS A 219 -21.35 -5.75 -16.30
C LYS A 219 -20.93 -5.11 -14.97
N PRO A 220 -20.45 -3.84 -14.98
CA PRO A 220 -20.19 -3.09 -13.76
C PRO A 220 -21.41 -3.04 -12.84
N VAL A 221 -21.17 -3.10 -11.54
CA VAL A 221 -22.23 -2.87 -10.56
C VAL A 221 -22.67 -1.40 -10.61
N PRO A 222 -23.98 -1.10 -10.60
CA PRO A 222 -24.53 0.26 -10.75
C PRO A 222 -24.32 1.17 -9.52
N PHE A 223 -23.38 0.83 -8.64
CA PHE A 223 -23.12 1.54 -7.38
C PHE A 223 -22.03 2.60 -7.52
N GLN A 224 -22.30 3.80 -7.00
CA GLN A 224 -21.36 4.92 -6.99
C GLN A 224 -20.59 4.99 -5.67
N PHE A 225 -19.27 5.15 -5.77
CA PHE A 225 -18.42 5.40 -4.62
C PHE A 225 -18.54 6.86 -4.20
N ARG A 226 -18.39 7.10 -2.90
CA ARG A 226 -18.37 8.43 -2.29
C ARG A 226 -16.99 9.08 -2.48
N PRO A 227 -16.93 10.40 -2.72
CA PRO A 227 -15.67 11.13 -2.81
C PRO A 227 -14.86 11.07 -1.51
N VAL A 228 -13.53 11.18 -1.61
CA VAL A 228 -12.65 11.18 -0.44
C VAL A 228 -12.91 12.36 0.50
N ALA A 229 -13.33 13.52 -0.04
CA ALA A 229 -13.62 14.72 0.73
C ALA A 229 -14.81 14.56 1.70
N THR A 230 -15.64 13.53 1.53
CA THR A 230 -16.78 13.24 2.40
C THR A 230 -16.52 12.03 3.30
N MET A 231 -15.32 11.43 3.22
CA MET A 231 -14.85 10.40 4.16
C MET A 231 -14.23 11.10 5.37
N ASP A 232 -15.09 11.58 6.27
CA ASP A 232 -14.61 12.27 7.46
C ASP A 232 -13.79 11.33 8.37
N SER A 233 -12.72 11.88 8.94
CA SER A 233 -11.77 11.16 9.82
C SER A 233 -12.37 10.77 11.18
N THR A 234 -13.59 11.22 11.47
CA THR A 234 -14.15 11.30 12.82
C THR A 234 -15.07 10.14 13.20
N HIS A 235 -15.46 9.25 12.28
CA HIS A 235 -16.41 8.15 12.57
C HIS A 235 -15.95 6.78 12.05
N TYR A 236 -14.75 6.30 12.42
CA TYR A 236 -14.34 4.89 12.22
C TYR A 236 -13.34 4.41 13.27
#